data_AF-A0A328EIF1-F1
#
_entry.id   AF-A0A328EIF1-F1
#
_cell.length_a   1.000
_cell.length_b   1.000
_cell.length_c   1.000
_cell.angle_alpha   90.00
_cell.angle_beta   90.00
_cell.angle_gamma   90.00
#
_symmetry.space_group_name_H-M   'P 1'
#
loop_
_entity.id
_entity.type
_entity.pdbx_description
1 polymer ?
#
loop_
_entity_poly.entity_id
_entity_poly.type
_entity_poly.pdbx_seq_one_letter_code
_entity_poly.pdbx_strand_id
1 'polypeptide(L)'
;MLLVLLYSSSAYADKKATPQAMAVINSLNSSDAKTQSYGGYSIARFYYNSKTVALKKLNRTGVVNKGGFIQVNRLGDYNGQCVSFVKAMANFGDTTNVWRPSTRVGDGYIPVGTVVATFVGNNYKGKPTAHTGIYIGSRDGAMWILDQNWDPHHPTGTVGYMTMHAIKFGVRHKAGDGDRGNAYSYYVVK
;
A
#
# COMPACT_ATOMS: atom_id res chain seq x y z
N MET A 1 8.37 -41.74 -14.50
CA MET A 1 8.14 -40.31 -14.81
C MET A 1 8.20 -39.56 -13.48
N LEU A 2 9.31 -38.86 -13.21
CA LEU A 2 9.56 -38.21 -11.91
C LEU A 2 8.97 -36.79 -11.94
N LEU A 3 7.89 -36.56 -11.19
CA LEU A 3 7.24 -35.25 -11.09
C LEU A 3 8.07 -34.37 -10.13
N VAL A 4 8.96 -33.55 -10.67
CA VAL A 4 9.69 -32.55 -9.89
C VAL A 4 8.73 -31.40 -9.60
N LEU A 5 8.18 -31.37 -8.40
CA LEU A 5 7.47 -30.21 -7.85
C LEU A 5 8.49 -29.09 -7.62
N LEU A 6 8.61 -28.19 -8.59
CA LEU A 6 9.31 -26.91 -8.42
C LEU A 6 8.51 -26.07 -7.42
N TYR A 7 8.83 -26.20 -6.13
CA TYR A 7 8.45 -25.22 -5.13
C TYR A 7 9.20 -23.92 -5.44
N SER A 8 8.59 -23.06 -6.26
CA SER A 8 9.01 -21.67 -6.36
C SER A 8 8.88 -21.06 -4.97
N SER A 9 10.00 -20.70 -4.36
CA SER A 9 9.97 -20.14 -3.02
C SER A 9 9.20 -18.81 -3.06
N SER A 10 8.17 -18.70 -2.23
CA SER A 10 7.33 -17.51 -2.09
C SER A 10 8.09 -16.26 -1.59
N ALA A 11 9.38 -16.43 -1.29
CA ALA A 11 10.30 -15.38 -0.86
C ALA A 11 10.77 -14.43 -1.98
N TYR A 12 10.48 -14.74 -3.25
CA TYR A 12 10.87 -13.89 -4.39
C TYR A 12 9.69 -13.45 -5.27
N ALA A 13 8.48 -13.82 -4.89
CA ALA A 13 7.27 -13.43 -5.61
C ALA A 13 6.85 -12.01 -5.22
N ASP A 14 6.43 -11.22 -6.22
CA ASP A 14 5.86 -9.90 -5.99
C ASP A 14 4.68 -10.01 -5.01
N LYS A 15 4.73 -9.23 -3.94
CA LYS A 15 3.66 -9.21 -2.94
C LYS A 15 2.45 -8.48 -3.52
N LYS A 16 1.27 -9.09 -3.43
CA LYS A 16 0.01 -8.56 -3.96
C LYS A 16 -1.11 -8.72 -2.94
N ALA A 17 -2.02 -7.76 -2.90
CA ALA A 17 -3.26 -7.90 -2.16
C ALA A 17 -3.99 -9.18 -2.59
N THR A 18 -4.53 -9.89 -1.61
CA THR A 18 -5.29 -11.12 -1.85
C THR A 18 -6.51 -10.83 -2.72
N PRO A 19 -7.01 -11.82 -3.50
CA PRO A 19 -8.25 -11.65 -4.26
C PRO A 19 -9.44 -11.19 -3.40
N GLN A 20 -9.53 -11.67 -2.17
CA GLN A 20 -10.57 -11.26 -1.22
C GLN A 20 -10.43 -9.79 -0.80
N ALA A 21 -9.20 -9.31 -0.56
CA ALA A 21 -8.95 -7.90 -0.28
C ALA A 21 -9.31 -7.03 -1.50
N MET A 22 -8.90 -7.46 -2.69
CA MET A 22 -9.21 -6.75 -3.94
C MET A 22 -10.70 -6.72 -4.25
N ALA A 23 -11.45 -7.78 -3.94
CA ALA A 23 -12.91 -7.78 -4.09
C ALA A 23 -13.57 -6.69 -3.24
N VAL A 24 -13.11 -6.49 -2.00
CA VAL A 24 -13.62 -5.40 -1.15
C VAL A 24 -13.19 -4.05 -1.73
N ILE A 25 -11.91 -3.86 -2.05
CA ILE A 25 -11.38 -2.61 -2.62
C ILE A 25 -12.15 -2.20 -3.88
N ASN A 26 -12.37 -3.13 -4.80
CA ASN A 26 -13.10 -2.87 -6.05
C ASN A 26 -14.60 -2.60 -5.85
N SER A 27 -15.15 -2.95 -4.69
CA SER A 27 -16.56 -2.64 -4.35
C SER A 27 -16.76 -1.24 -3.79
N LEU A 28 -15.67 -0.56 -3.39
CA LEU A 28 -15.72 0.78 -2.82
C LEU A 28 -15.99 1.82 -3.90
N ASN A 29 -16.76 2.85 -3.56
CA ASN A 29 -17.04 3.98 -4.43
C ASN A 29 -17.02 5.31 -3.65
N SER A 30 -17.42 6.40 -4.30
CA SER A 30 -17.35 7.74 -3.70
C SER A 30 -18.24 7.93 -2.47
N SER A 31 -19.34 7.18 -2.31
CA SER A 31 -20.16 7.26 -1.10
C SER A 31 -19.54 6.54 0.10
N ASP A 32 -18.53 5.70 -0.13
CA ASP A 32 -17.79 4.99 0.91
C ASP A 32 -16.62 5.82 1.48
N ALA A 33 -16.43 7.06 1.02
CA ALA A 33 -15.29 7.88 1.42
C ALA A 33 -15.62 9.37 1.62
N LYS A 34 -14.90 10.00 2.56
CA LYS A 34 -14.77 11.46 2.62
C LYS A 34 -13.66 11.88 1.66
N THR A 35 -14.03 12.58 0.59
CA THR A 35 -13.07 13.14 -0.37
C THR A 35 -12.73 14.58 -0.03
N GLN A 36 -11.45 14.95 -0.09
CA GLN A 36 -10.98 16.31 0.05
C GLN A 36 -9.97 16.64 -1.05
N SER A 37 -10.18 17.75 -1.73
CA SER A 37 -9.33 18.22 -2.83
C SER A 37 -8.29 19.22 -2.33
N TYR A 38 -7.08 19.14 -2.88
CA TYR A 38 -5.98 20.06 -2.63
C TYR A 38 -5.24 20.35 -3.94
N GLY A 39 -5.43 21.56 -4.49
CA GLY A 39 -4.58 22.12 -5.55
C GLY A 39 -4.11 21.16 -6.66
N GLY A 40 -5.02 20.31 -7.18
CA GLY A 40 -4.74 19.38 -8.28
C GLY A 40 -4.83 17.89 -7.95
N TYR A 41 -4.93 17.49 -6.67
CA TYR A 41 -5.14 16.09 -6.27
C TYR A 41 -6.18 15.96 -5.17
N SER A 42 -6.75 14.77 -5.02
CA SER A 42 -7.73 14.46 -3.99
C SER A 42 -7.25 13.31 -3.11
N ILE A 43 -7.53 13.41 -1.82
CA ILE A 43 -7.46 12.28 -0.89
C ILE A 43 -8.88 11.78 -0.62
N ALA A 44 -9.07 10.47 -0.66
CA ALA A 44 -10.28 9.80 -0.22
C ALA A 44 -9.98 9.04 1.09
N ARG A 45 -10.73 9.33 2.15
CA ARG A 45 -10.62 8.67 3.46
C ARG A 45 -11.84 7.76 3.64
N PHE A 46 -11.63 6.46 3.74
CA PHE A 46 -12.74 5.50 3.67
C PHE A 46 -13.45 5.34 5.02
N TYR A 47 -14.77 5.39 4.98
CA TYR A 47 -15.60 5.22 6.17
C TYR A 47 -15.57 3.79 6.69
N TYR A 48 -15.80 3.64 7.99
CA TYR A 48 -16.15 2.35 8.57
C TYR A 48 -17.61 2.03 8.23
N ASN A 49 -17.83 1.11 7.28
CA ASN A 49 -19.16 0.68 6.85
C ASN A 49 -19.24 -0.83 6.57
N SER A 50 -20.40 -1.31 6.10
CA SER A 50 -20.64 -2.74 5.85
C SER A 50 -19.66 -3.35 4.83
N LYS A 51 -19.26 -2.61 3.79
CA LYS A 51 -18.29 -3.07 2.80
C LYS A 51 -16.89 -3.18 3.40
N THR A 52 -16.40 -2.12 4.04
CA THR A 52 -15.05 -2.11 4.61
C THR A 52 -14.89 -3.11 5.77
N VAL A 53 -15.96 -3.38 6.52
CA VAL A 53 -15.98 -4.40 7.58
C VAL A 53 -15.77 -5.81 7.03
N ALA A 54 -16.05 -6.07 5.75
CA ALA A 54 -15.77 -7.36 5.12
C ALA A 54 -14.27 -7.71 5.14
N LEU A 55 -13.37 -6.73 5.26
CA LEU A 55 -11.93 -6.96 5.44
C LEU A 55 -11.60 -7.74 6.72
N LYS A 56 -12.50 -7.81 7.72
CA LYS A 56 -12.34 -8.69 8.90
C LYS A 56 -12.26 -10.17 8.54
N LYS A 57 -12.75 -10.56 7.37
CA LYS A 57 -12.71 -11.95 6.89
C LYS A 57 -11.33 -12.35 6.36
N LEU A 58 -10.42 -11.38 6.17
CA LEU A 58 -9.06 -11.67 5.76
C LEU A 58 -8.28 -12.32 6.90
N ASN A 59 -7.40 -13.25 6.55
CA ASN A 59 -6.56 -13.93 7.53
C ASN A 59 -5.69 -12.93 8.31
N ARG A 60 -5.61 -13.12 9.63
CA ARG A 60 -4.82 -12.28 10.54
C ARG A 60 -5.07 -10.77 10.38
N THR A 61 -6.31 -10.37 10.13
CA THR A 61 -6.67 -8.96 9.91
C THR A 61 -7.59 -8.43 11.01
N GLY A 62 -7.18 -7.33 11.63
CA GLY A 62 -8.00 -6.55 12.56
C GLY A 62 -8.54 -5.30 11.88
N VAL A 63 -9.81 -5.00 12.09
CA VAL A 63 -10.49 -3.84 11.51
C VAL A 63 -11.17 -3.03 12.62
N VAL A 64 -10.89 -1.74 12.69
CA VAL A 64 -11.30 -0.83 13.77
C VAL A 64 -12.02 0.38 13.19
N ASN A 65 -13.07 0.85 13.88
CA ASN A 65 -13.68 2.14 13.62
C ASN A 65 -12.88 3.23 14.35
N LYS A 66 -12.17 4.07 13.62
CA LYS A 66 -11.39 5.19 14.16
C LYS A 66 -12.01 6.51 13.72
N GLY A 67 -12.83 7.10 14.57
CA GLY A 67 -13.48 8.39 14.28
C GLY A 67 -14.39 8.36 13.05
N GLY A 68 -15.07 7.23 12.80
CA GLY A 68 -15.92 7.02 11.63
C GLY A 68 -15.19 6.47 10.40
N PHE A 69 -13.86 6.36 10.43
CA PHE A 69 -13.05 5.85 9.32
C PHE A 69 -12.51 4.44 9.60
N ILE A 70 -12.24 3.70 8.53
CA ILE A 70 -11.74 2.34 8.62
C ILE A 70 -10.23 2.33 8.89
N GLN A 71 -9.80 1.62 9.94
CA GLN A 71 -8.41 1.25 10.15
C GLN A 71 -8.27 -0.26 10.02
N VAL A 72 -7.31 -0.73 9.24
CA VAL A 72 -7.03 -2.14 8.97
C VAL A 72 -5.59 -2.46 9.34
N ASN A 73 -5.40 -3.52 10.13
CA ASN A 73 -4.11 -3.88 10.70
C ASN A 73 -3.89 -5.38 10.58
N ARG A 74 -2.65 -5.80 10.39
CA ARG A 74 -2.29 -7.20 10.60
C ARG A 74 -2.21 -7.49 12.09
N LEU A 75 -2.81 -8.59 12.53
CA LEU A 75 -2.74 -9.03 13.92
C LEU A 75 -1.28 -9.36 14.30
N GLY A 76 -0.78 -8.66 15.32
CA GLY A 76 0.60 -8.75 15.81
C GLY A 76 1.55 -7.69 15.26
N ASP A 77 1.10 -6.79 14.37
CA ASP A 77 1.88 -5.64 13.88
C ASP A 77 1.39 -4.31 14.51
N TYR A 78 2.12 -3.22 14.25
CA TYR A 78 1.76 -1.88 14.71
C TYR A 78 0.46 -1.36 14.10
N ASN A 79 -0.45 -0.90 14.96
CA ASN A 79 -1.74 -0.36 14.55
C ASN A 79 -1.63 0.97 13.80
N GLY A 80 -2.44 1.12 12.76
CA GLY A 80 -2.57 2.32 11.96
C GLY A 80 -1.38 2.60 11.05
N GLN A 81 -0.45 1.66 10.88
CA GLN A 81 0.76 1.82 10.05
C GLN A 81 0.56 1.31 8.61
N CYS A 82 1.24 1.93 7.64
CA CYS A 82 1.26 1.51 6.24
C CYS A 82 1.74 0.05 6.05
N VAL A 83 2.79 -0.35 6.77
CA VAL A 83 3.34 -1.71 6.72
C VAL A 83 2.32 -2.75 7.21
N SER A 84 1.65 -2.46 8.34
CA SER A 84 0.62 -3.34 8.90
C SER A 84 -0.57 -3.49 7.94
N PHE A 85 -0.95 -2.39 7.27
CA PHE A 85 -2.01 -2.38 6.25
C PHE A 85 -1.68 -3.30 5.07
N VAL A 86 -0.54 -3.12 4.40
CA VAL A 86 -0.20 -3.93 3.21
C VAL A 86 -0.02 -5.41 3.56
N LYS A 87 0.55 -5.72 4.73
CA LYS A 87 0.68 -7.11 5.20
C LYS A 87 -0.67 -7.76 5.52
N ALA A 88 -1.67 -7.00 5.95
CA ALA A 88 -3.03 -7.48 6.12
C ALA A 88 -3.68 -7.77 4.76
N MET A 89 -3.60 -6.81 3.81
CA MET A 89 -4.20 -6.95 2.49
C MET A 89 -3.62 -8.10 1.67
N ALA A 90 -2.29 -8.29 1.75
CA ALA A 90 -1.55 -9.29 0.98
C ALA A 90 -1.25 -10.59 1.75
N ASN A 91 -1.67 -10.68 3.03
CA ASN A 91 -1.49 -11.85 3.89
C ASN A 91 -0.04 -12.41 3.94
N PHE A 92 0.95 -11.55 4.22
CA PHE A 92 2.34 -12.00 4.43
C PHE A 92 2.92 -11.44 5.74
N GLY A 93 3.89 -12.14 6.32
CA GLY A 93 4.45 -11.84 7.65
C GLY A 93 5.83 -11.16 7.64
N ASP A 94 6.52 -11.21 6.51
CA ASP A 94 7.94 -10.86 6.36
C ASP A 94 8.28 -9.49 6.97
N THR A 95 9.35 -9.43 7.75
CA THR A 95 9.87 -8.17 8.29
C THR A 95 10.41 -7.28 7.17
N THR A 96 10.30 -5.96 7.31
CA THR A 96 10.66 -5.03 6.21
C THR A 96 12.15 -5.03 5.85
N ASN A 97 13.02 -5.52 6.74
CA ASN A 97 14.45 -5.71 6.46
C ASN A 97 14.74 -6.76 5.38
N VAL A 98 13.82 -7.69 5.12
CA VAL A 98 13.98 -8.69 4.05
C VAL A 98 13.33 -8.27 2.74
N TRP A 99 12.53 -7.21 2.72
CA TRP A 99 11.89 -6.72 1.49
C TRP A 99 12.95 -6.29 0.48
N ARG A 100 12.73 -6.63 -0.80
CA ARG A 100 13.61 -6.23 -1.90
C ARG A 100 12.85 -5.48 -2.98
N PRO A 101 13.46 -4.44 -3.58
CA PRO A 101 12.86 -3.77 -4.72
C PRO A 101 12.92 -4.67 -5.97
N SER A 102 11.83 -4.70 -6.72
CA SER A 102 11.77 -5.27 -8.07
C SER A 102 11.56 -4.14 -9.09
N THR A 103 10.48 -4.19 -9.86
CA THR A 103 10.11 -3.16 -10.85
C THR A 103 9.84 -1.82 -10.17
N ARG A 104 10.50 -0.76 -10.64
CA ARG A 104 10.19 0.61 -10.23
C ARG A 104 8.86 1.07 -10.82
N VAL A 105 8.09 1.80 -10.04
CA VAL A 105 6.91 2.49 -10.55
C VAL A 105 7.33 3.50 -11.64
N GLY A 106 6.69 3.40 -12.81
CA GLY A 106 7.00 4.22 -13.99
C GLY A 106 7.96 3.58 -15.01
N ASP A 107 8.62 2.47 -14.66
CA ASP A 107 9.59 1.79 -15.55
C ASP A 107 9.00 0.55 -16.25
N GLY A 108 7.72 0.25 -16.04
CA GLY A 108 7.04 -0.89 -16.65
C GLY A 108 5.61 -1.10 -16.14
N TYR A 109 4.98 -2.17 -16.60
CA TYR A 109 3.64 -2.54 -16.14
C TYR A 109 3.68 -3.08 -14.70
N ILE A 110 2.83 -2.51 -13.85
CA ILE A 110 2.60 -2.99 -12.48
C ILE A 110 1.11 -3.31 -12.36
N PRO A 111 0.74 -4.57 -12.03
CA PRO A 111 -0.66 -4.93 -11.83
C PRO A 111 -1.29 -4.15 -10.66
N VAL A 112 -2.55 -3.75 -10.82
CA VAL A 112 -3.37 -3.22 -9.71
C VAL A 112 -3.44 -4.26 -8.59
N GLY A 113 -3.35 -3.80 -7.35
CA GLY A 113 -3.29 -4.65 -6.15
C GLY A 113 -1.86 -5.02 -5.73
N THR A 114 -0.83 -4.64 -6.49
CA THR A 114 0.57 -4.91 -6.13
C THR A 114 1.02 -4.05 -4.95
N VAL A 115 1.74 -4.65 -3.99
CA VAL A 115 2.36 -3.91 -2.90
C VAL A 115 3.58 -3.17 -3.43
N VAL A 116 3.60 -1.86 -3.24
CA VAL A 116 4.73 -1.00 -3.58
C VAL A 116 5.26 -0.33 -2.33
N ALA A 117 6.56 -0.09 -2.27
CA ALA A 117 7.19 0.57 -1.14
C ALA A 117 8.33 1.47 -1.60
N THR A 118 8.65 2.50 -0.80
CA THR A 118 9.81 3.35 -1.01
C THR A 118 11.10 2.57 -0.73
N PHE A 119 12.10 2.70 -1.59
CA PHE A 119 13.43 2.13 -1.36
C PHE A 119 14.55 3.15 -1.53
N VAL A 120 15.65 2.91 -0.80
CA VAL A 120 16.95 3.57 -1.01
C VAL A 120 17.97 2.47 -1.31
N GLY A 121 18.35 2.32 -2.58
CA GLY A 121 19.05 1.12 -3.04
C GLY A 121 18.18 -0.11 -2.81
N ASN A 122 18.75 -1.14 -2.17
CA ASN A 122 18.04 -2.41 -1.90
C ASN A 122 17.31 -2.44 -0.55
N ASN A 123 17.24 -1.32 0.15
CA ASN A 123 16.72 -1.27 1.52
C ASN A 123 15.43 -0.46 1.62
N TYR A 124 14.45 -1.04 2.28
CA TYR A 124 13.36 -0.27 2.88
C TYR A 124 13.92 0.47 4.10
N LYS A 125 14.44 1.69 3.90
CA LYS A 125 15.05 2.46 5.00
C LYS A 125 13.97 2.84 6.01
N GLY A 126 14.00 2.25 7.20
CA GLY A 126 12.94 2.40 8.23
C GLY A 126 12.89 3.73 9.00
N LYS A 127 13.05 4.91 8.38
CA LYS A 127 12.90 6.23 9.05
C LYS A 127 12.33 7.31 8.09
N PRO A 128 11.87 8.48 8.60
CA PRO A 128 10.50 9.04 8.56
C PRO A 128 9.78 9.15 7.20
N THR A 129 10.47 8.94 6.09
CA THR A 129 9.90 9.00 4.73
C THR A 129 9.52 7.62 4.19
N ALA A 130 9.95 6.54 4.84
CA ALA A 130 9.61 5.17 4.44
C ALA A 130 8.10 4.97 4.35
N HIS A 131 7.63 4.48 3.21
CA HIS A 131 6.21 4.30 2.99
C HIS A 131 5.90 3.11 2.08
N THR A 132 4.71 2.56 2.23
CA THR A 132 4.21 1.45 1.42
C THR A 132 2.70 1.54 1.24
N GLY A 133 2.20 1.03 0.13
CA GLY A 133 0.79 0.99 -0.17
C GLY A 133 0.47 -0.09 -1.20
N ILE A 134 -0.82 -0.25 -1.47
CA ILE A 134 -1.34 -1.06 -2.56
C ILE A 134 -1.48 -0.16 -3.79
N TYR A 135 -0.81 -0.52 -4.88
CA TYR A 135 -0.87 0.20 -6.15
C TYR A 135 -2.26 0.06 -6.79
N ILE A 136 -2.89 1.19 -7.12
CA ILE A 136 -4.24 1.26 -7.71
C ILE A 136 -4.20 1.68 -9.19
N GLY A 137 -3.10 2.24 -9.64
CA GLY A 137 -2.90 2.64 -11.02
C GLY A 137 -2.00 3.86 -11.14
N SER A 138 -1.73 4.28 -12.37
CA SER A 138 -1.05 5.54 -12.66
C SER A 138 -1.83 6.27 -13.73
N ARG A 139 -2.10 7.55 -13.51
CA ARG A 139 -2.79 8.45 -14.42
C ARG A 139 -2.41 9.89 -14.09
N ASP A 140 -2.53 10.80 -15.06
CA ASP A 140 -2.36 12.23 -14.85
C ASP A 140 -1.02 12.61 -14.20
N GLY A 141 0.06 11.93 -14.61
CA GLY A 141 1.40 12.18 -14.07
C GLY A 141 1.58 11.79 -12.59
N ALA A 142 0.72 10.92 -12.06
CA ALA A 142 0.82 10.43 -10.69
C ALA A 142 0.53 8.93 -10.57
N MET A 143 1.15 8.32 -9.56
CA MET A 143 0.77 7.01 -9.05
C MET A 143 -0.36 7.16 -8.03
N TRP A 144 -1.38 6.31 -8.09
CA TRP A 144 -2.43 6.22 -7.08
C TRP A 144 -2.21 4.99 -6.21
N ILE A 145 -2.27 5.17 -4.89
CA ILE A 145 -2.11 4.10 -3.91
C ILE A 145 -3.23 4.09 -2.87
N LEU A 146 -3.49 2.91 -2.29
CA LEU A 146 -4.18 2.75 -1.02
C LEU A 146 -3.16 2.50 0.10
N ASP A 147 -3.27 3.22 1.19
CA ASP A 147 -2.37 3.06 2.34
C ASP A 147 -3.04 3.44 3.68
N GLN A 148 -2.22 3.51 4.72
CA GLN A 148 -2.53 4.15 5.99
C GLN A 148 -1.31 4.92 6.50
N ASN A 149 -1.54 5.77 7.49
CA ASN A 149 -0.54 6.57 8.21
C ASN A 149 0.13 7.70 7.44
N TRP A 150 -0.40 8.07 6.28
CA TRP A 150 0.16 9.19 5.53
C TRP A 150 -0.94 9.96 4.80
N ASP A 151 -0.93 11.27 5.01
CA ASP A 151 -1.66 12.24 4.21
C ASP A 151 -0.61 13.19 3.61
N PRO A 152 -0.42 13.23 2.29
CA PRO A 152 0.57 14.09 1.66
C PRO A 152 0.33 15.58 1.93
N HIS A 153 -0.89 15.98 2.32
CA HIS A 153 -1.25 17.37 2.64
C HIS A 153 -1.15 17.70 4.14
N HIS A 154 -1.05 16.68 4.99
CA HIS A 154 -0.81 16.82 6.43
C HIS A 154 0.32 15.88 6.87
N PRO A 155 1.56 16.07 6.39
CA PRO A 155 2.64 15.11 6.54
C PRO A 155 3.12 14.90 7.99
N THR A 156 2.72 15.78 8.90
CA THR A 156 2.96 15.71 10.35
C THR A 156 1.82 15.03 11.12
N GLY A 157 0.67 14.81 10.50
CA GLY A 157 -0.49 14.14 11.11
C GLY A 157 -0.43 12.63 10.91
N THR A 158 -0.60 11.86 11.99
CA THR A 158 -0.73 10.40 11.92
C THR A 158 -2.15 10.00 11.54
N VAL A 159 -2.35 9.74 10.25
CA VAL A 159 -3.63 9.30 9.69
C VAL A 159 -3.76 7.79 9.78
N GLY A 160 -4.18 7.26 10.93
CA GLY A 160 -4.29 5.81 11.12
C GLY A 160 -5.49 5.14 10.43
N TYR A 161 -6.02 5.66 9.32
CA TYR A 161 -7.15 5.05 8.60
C TYR A 161 -6.83 4.91 7.11
N MET A 162 -7.56 4.04 6.42
CA MET A 162 -7.35 3.72 5.00
C MET A 162 -7.61 4.94 4.13
N THR A 163 -6.60 5.31 3.34
CA THR A 163 -6.70 6.43 2.41
C THR A 163 -6.29 6.03 1.01
N MET A 164 -6.94 6.62 0.01
CA MET A 164 -6.49 6.63 -1.38
C MET A 164 -6.05 8.03 -1.75
N HIS A 165 -4.84 8.17 -2.29
CA HIS A 165 -4.33 9.44 -2.79
C HIS A 165 -3.30 9.22 -3.89
N ALA A 166 -2.90 10.33 -4.49
CA ALA A 166 -1.95 10.38 -5.59
C ALA A 166 -0.58 10.85 -5.11
N ILE A 167 0.47 10.24 -5.68
CA ILE A 167 1.87 10.62 -5.51
C ILE A 167 2.40 11.00 -6.89
N LYS A 168 2.94 12.21 -7.02
CA LYS A 168 3.48 12.72 -8.29
C LYS A 168 4.75 11.98 -8.68
N PHE A 169 4.95 11.82 -9.99
CA PHE A 169 6.28 11.51 -10.51
C PHE A 169 7.20 12.74 -10.38
N GLY A 170 8.24 12.62 -9.57
CA GLY A 170 9.23 13.66 -9.33
C GLY A 170 10.55 13.38 -10.05
N VAL A 171 11.67 13.62 -9.38
CA VAL A 171 13.01 13.35 -9.90
C VAL A 171 13.29 11.85 -9.90
N ARG A 172 13.77 11.32 -11.03
CA ARG A 172 14.13 9.91 -11.15
C ARG A 172 15.56 9.67 -10.65
N HIS A 173 15.70 9.25 -9.39
CA HIS A 173 17.00 8.87 -8.81
C HIS A 173 17.40 7.44 -9.19
N LYS A 174 18.67 7.20 -9.52
CA LYS A 174 19.16 5.88 -9.97
C LYS A 174 18.79 4.73 -9.02
N ALA A 175 18.79 4.96 -7.71
CA ALA A 175 18.53 3.93 -6.70
C ALA A 175 17.26 4.20 -5.86
N GLY A 176 16.40 5.13 -6.27
CA GLY A 176 15.39 5.73 -5.38
C GLY A 176 16.05 6.59 -4.29
N ASP A 177 15.31 7.55 -3.76
CA ASP A 177 15.73 8.44 -2.67
C ASP A 177 14.98 8.15 -1.36
N GLY A 178 14.00 7.24 -1.38
CA GLY A 178 13.14 6.92 -0.23
C GLY A 178 12.11 8.00 0.11
N ASP A 179 11.91 9.00 -0.76
CA ASP A 179 10.90 10.03 -0.60
C ASP A 179 9.51 9.49 -0.95
N ARG A 180 8.63 9.41 0.06
CA ARG A 180 7.22 9.07 -0.14
C ARG A 180 6.47 10.05 -1.05
N GLY A 181 6.93 11.29 -1.16
CA GLY A 181 6.36 12.30 -2.08
C GLY A 181 6.69 12.07 -3.57
N ASN A 182 7.56 11.12 -3.89
CA ASN A 182 8.06 10.88 -5.24
C ASN A 182 7.73 9.45 -5.71
N ALA A 183 6.87 9.32 -6.73
CA ALA A 183 6.46 8.02 -7.25
C ALA A 183 7.64 7.19 -7.79
N TYR A 184 8.71 7.82 -8.29
CA TYR A 184 9.92 7.11 -8.73
C TYR A 184 10.73 6.46 -7.60
N SER A 185 10.39 6.76 -6.35
CA SER A 185 11.01 6.16 -5.18
C SER A 185 10.35 4.85 -4.78
N TYR A 186 9.21 4.52 -5.41
CA TYR A 186 8.45 3.31 -5.16
C TYR A 186 8.84 2.17 -6.10
N TYR A 187 8.94 0.99 -5.53
CA TYR A 187 9.22 -0.26 -6.23
C TYR A 187 8.25 -1.34 -5.75
N VAL A 188 7.97 -2.28 -6.63
CA VAL A 188 7.28 -3.52 -6.27
C VAL A 188 8.07 -4.25 -5.19
N VAL A 189 7.37 -4.68 -4.14
CA VAL A 189 7.94 -5.43 -3.02
C VAL A 189 8.02 -6.92 -3.37
N LYS A 190 9.21 -7.50 -3.23
CA LYS A 190 9.48 -8.94 -3.18
C LYS A 190 9.79 -9.39 -1.76
#